data_AF-A0A350V0Y7-F1
#
_entry.id   AF-A0A350V0Y7-F1
#
_cell.length_a   1.000
_cell.length_b   1.000
_cell.length_c   1.000
_cell.angle_alpha   90.00
_cell.angle_beta   90.00
_cell.angle_gamma   90.00
#
_symmetry.space_group_name_H-M   'P 1'
#
loop_
_entity.id
_entity.type
_entity.pdbx_description
1 polymer ?
#
loop_
_entity_poly.entity_id
_entity_poly.type
_entity_poly.pdbx_seq_one_letter_code
_entity_poly.pdbx_strand_id
1 'polypeptide(L)'
;MEELQKNITKTLLYYDIFSHPLKTDEIFSFLPRNSITKQDVGNFLKETALNGSAPYAEKDGYYYIKPSEENISKRVRKENYSLKMWKQASVITHIIKRFPFVRAVLVTGSLSKNSSDAASDLDFMLVTAKNRLWISRTLLMLFKKIFFLNSYKFFCINYYVTEDNLVISERNIFTATEIATIKATYNTELLNEFIRQNEWIRDYFPNYVLCDPMLHTGGCKVNNRRSKLQRFTELLFPGRFAAAIDKKLMCMTRKHWRKKYPQLPDSERNHMFKSTENVSKTHPGNMQKKILGMYSKKLQEFNLESEN
;
A
#
# COMPACT_ATOMS: atom_id res chain seq x y z
N MET A 1 17.13 23.01 -14.47
CA MET A 1 18.11 21.97 -14.10
C MET A 1 18.19 21.81 -12.59
N GLU A 2 18.47 22.88 -11.84
CA GLU A 2 18.50 22.84 -10.36
C GLU A 2 17.19 22.28 -9.74
N GLU A 3 16.03 22.75 -10.23
CA GLU A 3 14.74 22.27 -9.75
C GLU A 3 14.49 20.78 -10.04
N LEU A 4 15.00 20.27 -11.17
CA LEU A 4 14.90 18.83 -11.48
C LEU A 4 15.76 18.01 -10.52
N GLN A 5 16.98 18.48 -10.24
CA GLN A 5 17.87 17.83 -9.26
C GLN A 5 17.25 17.79 -7.86
N LYS A 6 16.62 18.90 -7.43
CA LYS A 6 15.89 18.96 -6.16
C LYS A 6 14.80 17.90 -6.11
N ASN A 7 13.95 17.83 -7.13
CA ASN A 7 12.86 16.87 -7.20
C ASN A 7 13.34 15.41 -7.25
N ILE A 8 14.37 15.10 -8.03
CA ILE A 8 15.00 13.77 -8.04
C ILE A 8 15.55 13.41 -6.66
N THR A 9 16.22 14.36 -6.00
CA THR A 9 16.78 14.16 -4.66
C THR A 9 15.67 13.93 -3.63
N LYS A 10 14.58 14.70 -3.67
CA LYS A 10 13.39 14.48 -2.83
C LYS A 10 12.84 13.07 -3.02
N THR A 11 12.64 12.64 -4.27
CA THR A 11 12.19 11.27 -4.60
C THR A 11 13.14 10.23 -4.02
N LEU A 12 14.44 10.31 -4.28
CA LEU A 12 15.42 9.34 -3.77
C LEU A 12 15.49 9.31 -2.23
N LEU A 13 15.40 10.46 -1.56
CA LEU A 13 15.39 10.55 -0.10
C LEU A 13 14.19 9.85 0.54
N TYR A 14 13.02 9.92 -0.10
CA TYR A 14 11.83 9.21 0.37
C TYR A 14 12.05 7.69 0.34
N TYR A 15 12.57 7.15 -0.78
CA TYR A 15 12.80 5.72 -0.92
C TYR A 15 14.03 5.20 -0.14
N ASP A 16 14.98 6.08 0.18
CA ASP A 16 16.12 5.76 1.05
C ASP A 16 15.68 5.35 2.47
N ILE A 17 14.55 5.86 2.98
CA ILE A 17 13.92 5.45 4.25
C ILE A 17 13.70 3.92 4.29
N PHE A 18 13.45 3.30 3.14
CA PHE A 18 13.17 1.88 3.00
C PHE A 18 14.39 1.06 2.55
N SER A 19 15.56 1.69 2.45
CA SER A 19 16.77 1.12 1.85
C SER A 19 16.50 0.56 0.45
N HIS A 20 15.83 1.37 -0.38
CA HIS A 20 15.28 0.94 -1.65
C HIS A 20 15.77 1.88 -2.78
N PRO A 21 16.99 1.64 -3.32
CA PRO A 21 17.47 2.32 -4.51
C PRO A 21 16.49 2.16 -5.67
N LEU A 22 16.41 3.19 -6.51
CA LEU A 22 15.45 3.26 -7.61
C LEU A 22 16.14 3.15 -8.96
N LYS A 23 15.44 2.54 -9.91
CA LYS A 23 15.80 2.59 -11.34
C LYS A 23 15.29 3.89 -11.96
N THR A 24 15.84 4.28 -13.11
CA THR A 24 15.39 5.46 -13.89
C THR A 24 13.88 5.51 -14.08
N ASP A 25 13.28 4.36 -14.40
CA ASP A 25 11.84 4.23 -14.65
C ASP A 25 11.02 4.51 -13.38
N GLU A 26 11.46 4.00 -12.23
CA GLU A 26 10.81 4.25 -10.95
C GLU A 26 10.95 5.73 -10.54
N ILE A 27 12.13 6.31 -10.75
CA ILE A 27 12.36 7.74 -10.49
C ILE A 27 11.41 8.59 -11.33
N PHE A 28 11.26 8.27 -12.62
CA PHE A 28 10.35 8.98 -13.51
C PHE A 28 8.90 8.87 -13.02
N SER A 29 8.40 7.65 -12.74
CA SER A 29 7.02 7.45 -12.30
C SER A 29 6.70 8.15 -10.97
N PHE A 30 7.67 8.25 -10.04
CA PHE A 30 7.51 8.89 -8.74
C PHE A 30 8.05 10.33 -8.67
N LEU A 31 8.44 10.92 -9.80
CA LEU A 31 8.88 12.30 -9.84
C LEU A 31 7.67 13.23 -9.64
N PRO A 32 7.73 14.23 -8.73
CA PRO A 32 6.64 15.18 -8.51
C PRO A 32 6.51 16.23 -9.63
N ARG A 33 6.81 15.85 -10.89
CA ARG A 33 6.82 16.74 -12.05
C ARG A 33 6.67 15.97 -13.36
N ASN A 34 5.78 16.40 -14.26
CA ASN A 34 5.52 15.75 -15.55
C ASN A 34 5.92 16.57 -16.79
N SER A 35 6.58 17.71 -16.61
CA SER A 35 6.97 18.59 -17.73
C SER A 35 8.24 18.14 -18.47
N ILE A 36 8.77 16.95 -18.17
CA ILE A 36 10.07 16.48 -18.64
C ILE A 36 9.91 15.04 -19.11
N THR A 37 10.52 14.69 -20.24
CA THR A 37 10.41 13.34 -20.78
C THR A 37 11.22 12.34 -19.95
N LYS A 38 10.84 11.07 -20.00
CA LYS A 38 11.59 9.98 -19.36
C LYS A 38 13.04 9.89 -19.86
N GLN A 39 13.26 10.16 -21.14
CA GLN A 39 14.60 10.16 -21.73
C GLN A 39 15.46 11.29 -21.15
N ASP A 40 14.91 12.49 -21.03
CA ASP A 40 15.62 13.64 -20.46
C ASP A 40 15.94 13.43 -18.97
N VAL A 41 15.02 12.84 -18.20
CA VAL A 41 15.28 12.44 -16.80
C VAL A 41 16.43 11.45 -16.75
N GLY A 42 16.44 10.43 -17.62
CA GLY A 42 17.51 9.44 -17.69
C GLY A 42 18.88 10.03 -18.06
N ASN A 43 18.91 10.96 -19.02
CA ASN A 43 20.14 11.66 -19.40
C ASN A 43 20.67 12.53 -18.25
N PHE A 44 19.79 13.31 -17.61
CA PHE A 44 20.13 14.17 -16.49
C PHE A 44 20.68 13.37 -15.30
N LEU A 45 20.04 12.25 -14.96
CA LEU A 45 20.47 11.35 -13.88
C LEU A 45 21.89 10.83 -14.11
N LYS A 46 22.20 10.37 -15.33
CA LYS A 46 23.54 9.85 -15.67
C LYS A 46 24.60 10.95 -15.60
N GLU A 47 24.33 12.11 -16.19
CA GLU A 47 25.26 13.24 -16.20
C GLU A 47 25.60 13.69 -14.77
N THR A 48 24.58 13.88 -13.94
CA THR A 48 24.72 14.37 -12.55
C THR A 48 25.28 13.34 -11.57
N ALA A 49 25.08 12.05 -11.83
CA ALA A 49 25.75 10.99 -11.07
C ALA A 49 27.24 10.90 -11.42
N LEU A 50 27.60 11.02 -12.70
CA LEU A 50 28.98 10.92 -13.18
C LEU A 50 29.85 12.10 -12.75
N ASN A 51 29.31 13.32 -12.82
CA ASN A 51 30.05 14.54 -12.46
C ASN A 51 30.23 14.72 -10.94
N GLY A 52 29.60 13.86 -10.12
CA GLY A 52 29.72 13.87 -8.66
C GLY A 52 29.02 15.05 -7.95
N SER A 53 28.38 15.96 -8.69
CA SER A 53 27.75 17.18 -8.17
C SER A 53 26.44 16.92 -7.41
N ALA A 54 25.85 15.74 -7.59
CA ALA A 54 24.62 15.35 -6.92
C ALA A 54 24.85 14.62 -5.58
N PRO A 55 23.89 14.66 -4.64
CA PRO A 55 23.94 13.88 -3.40
C PRO A 55 23.70 12.37 -3.61
N TYR A 56 23.36 11.95 -4.82
CA TYR A 56 23.16 10.56 -5.21
C TYR A 56 24.28 10.05 -6.12
N ALA A 57 24.34 8.73 -6.28
CA ALA A 57 25.21 8.04 -7.22
C ALA A 57 24.42 6.93 -7.94
N GLU A 58 25.01 6.40 -9.01
CA GLU A 58 24.46 5.32 -9.83
C GLU A 58 25.41 4.12 -9.80
N LYS A 59 24.84 2.92 -9.68
CA LYS A 59 25.56 1.66 -9.87
C LYS A 59 24.60 0.56 -10.32
N ASP A 60 24.99 -0.19 -11.34
CA ASP A 60 24.22 -1.33 -11.90
C ASP A 60 22.77 -0.98 -12.29
N GLY A 61 22.52 0.26 -12.71
CA GLY A 61 21.21 0.80 -13.06
C GLY A 61 20.38 1.29 -11.86
N TYR A 62 20.94 1.26 -10.65
CA TYR A 62 20.30 1.72 -9.42
C TYR A 62 20.86 3.05 -8.94
N TYR A 63 19.97 3.99 -8.66
CA TYR A 63 20.30 5.27 -8.05
C TYR A 63 19.99 5.26 -6.56
N TYR A 64 20.92 5.77 -5.77
CA TYR A 64 20.84 5.79 -4.31
C TYR A 64 21.48 7.06 -3.74
N ILE A 65 21.06 7.46 -2.54
CA ILE A 65 21.68 8.57 -1.80
C ILE A 65 23.02 8.10 -1.22
N LYS A 66 24.10 8.88 -1.42
CA LYS A 66 25.42 8.55 -0.89
C LYS A 66 25.42 8.60 0.65
N PRO A 67 26.19 7.73 1.34
CA PRO A 67 27.07 6.68 0.84
C PRO A 67 26.41 5.29 0.73
N SER A 68 25.08 5.20 0.61
CA SER A 68 24.30 3.98 0.84
C SER A 68 24.31 2.93 -0.29
N GLU A 69 25.46 2.70 -0.92
CA GLU A 69 25.62 1.74 -2.02
C GLU A 69 25.21 0.31 -1.60
N GLU A 70 25.47 -0.06 -0.35
CA GLU A 70 25.11 -1.37 0.21
C GLU A 70 23.61 -1.70 0.07
N ASN A 71 22.75 -0.68 -0.05
CA ASN A 71 21.31 -0.85 -0.21
C ASN A 71 20.94 -1.49 -1.54
N ILE A 72 21.80 -1.46 -2.56
CA ILE A 72 21.59 -2.16 -3.84
C ILE A 72 21.49 -3.67 -3.58
N SER A 73 22.43 -4.22 -2.81
CA SER A 73 22.43 -5.64 -2.45
C SER A 73 21.17 -6.02 -1.66
N LYS A 74 20.69 -5.11 -0.78
CA LYS A 74 19.45 -5.31 -0.02
C LYS A 74 18.23 -5.31 -0.94
N ARG A 75 18.16 -4.40 -1.91
CA ARG A 75 17.08 -4.31 -2.91
C ARG A 75 16.98 -5.60 -3.73
N VAL A 76 18.09 -6.09 -4.28
CA VAL A 76 18.10 -7.34 -5.06
C VAL A 76 17.66 -8.55 -4.23
N ARG A 77 18.12 -8.66 -2.97
CA ARG A 77 17.67 -9.72 -2.06
C ARG A 77 16.16 -9.66 -1.79
N LYS A 78 15.63 -8.46 -1.57
CA LYS A 78 14.20 -8.23 -1.30
C LYS A 78 13.31 -8.52 -2.52
N GLU A 79 13.75 -8.15 -3.72
CA GLU A 79 13.06 -8.51 -4.97
C GLU A 79 12.96 -10.02 -5.14
N ASN A 80 14.09 -10.72 -4.98
CA ASN A 80 14.13 -12.18 -5.08
C ASN A 80 13.26 -12.89 -4.03
N TYR A 81 13.22 -12.36 -2.81
CA TYR A 81 12.34 -12.90 -1.77
C TYR A 81 10.86 -12.65 -2.09
N SER A 82 10.54 -11.47 -2.62
CA SER A 82 9.18 -11.08 -3.02
C SER A 82 8.58 -12.04 -4.06
N LEU A 83 9.40 -12.55 -5.01
CA LEU A 83 8.95 -13.57 -5.97
C LEU A 83 8.38 -14.83 -5.29
N LYS A 84 8.96 -15.24 -4.16
CA LYS A 84 8.47 -16.38 -3.36
C LYS A 84 7.21 -16.01 -2.59
N MET A 85 7.19 -14.82 -1.98
CA MET A 85 6.02 -14.32 -1.23
C MET A 85 4.78 -14.11 -2.12
N TRP A 86 4.95 -13.75 -3.39
CA TRP A 86 3.81 -13.67 -4.34
C TRP A 86 3.07 -14.99 -4.52
N LYS A 87 3.79 -16.13 -4.46
CA LYS A 87 3.16 -17.46 -4.48
C LYS A 87 2.32 -17.68 -3.23
N GLN A 88 2.81 -17.28 -2.06
CA GLN A 88 2.08 -17.36 -0.80
C GLN A 88 0.86 -16.43 -0.81
N ALA A 89 1.01 -15.18 -1.27
CA ALA A 89 -0.08 -14.22 -1.40
C ALA A 89 -1.19 -14.75 -2.31
N SER A 90 -0.84 -15.45 -3.40
CA SER A 90 -1.82 -16.13 -4.25
C SER A 90 -2.61 -17.21 -3.51
N VAL A 91 -1.94 -18.07 -2.74
CA VAL A 91 -2.61 -19.13 -1.94
C VAL A 91 -3.55 -18.52 -0.90
N ILE A 92 -3.08 -17.52 -0.16
CA ILE A 92 -3.89 -16.84 0.86
C ILE A 92 -5.08 -16.11 0.22
N THR A 93 -4.88 -15.47 -0.92
CA THR A 93 -5.98 -14.85 -1.68
C THR A 93 -7.07 -15.85 -2.04
N HIS A 94 -6.70 -17.09 -2.41
CA HIS A 94 -7.68 -18.13 -2.72
C HIS A 94 -8.55 -18.53 -1.52
N ILE A 95 -8.05 -18.35 -0.30
CA ILE A 95 -8.79 -18.52 0.94
C ILE A 95 -9.68 -17.30 1.18
N ILE A 96 -9.09 -16.10 1.20
CA ILE A 96 -9.79 -14.84 1.52
C ILE A 96 -10.99 -14.62 0.57
N LYS A 97 -10.81 -14.82 -0.74
CA LYS A 97 -11.87 -14.57 -1.73
C LYS A 97 -13.10 -15.48 -1.59
N ARG A 98 -13.02 -16.56 -0.81
CA ARG A 98 -14.15 -17.47 -0.56
C ARG A 98 -15.06 -16.97 0.55
N PHE A 99 -14.61 -16.02 1.35
CA PHE A 99 -15.42 -15.42 2.41
C PHE A 99 -16.56 -14.60 1.80
N PRO A 100 -17.75 -14.61 2.44
CA PRO A 100 -18.87 -13.83 1.95
C PRO A 100 -18.51 -12.35 1.91
N PHE A 101 -19.05 -11.67 0.90
CA PHE A 101 -18.95 -10.23 0.70
C PHE A 101 -17.59 -9.68 0.29
N VAL A 102 -16.54 -10.49 0.15
CA VAL A 102 -15.25 -10.04 -0.40
C VAL A 102 -15.37 -9.79 -1.92
N ARG A 103 -15.11 -8.57 -2.37
CA ARG A 103 -15.25 -8.17 -3.78
C ARG A 103 -13.90 -8.02 -4.48
N ALA A 104 -12.86 -7.60 -3.76
CA ALA A 104 -11.48 -7.63 -4.23
C ALA A 104 -10.50 -7.96 -3.08
N VAL A 105 -9.35 -8.52 -3.45
CA VAL A 105 -8.19 -8.69 -2.58
C VAL A 105 -7.03 -7.97 -3.24
N LEU A 106 -6.50 -6.97 -2.56
CA LEU A 106 -5.41 -6.12 -3.02
C LEU A 106 -4.23 -6.30 -2.07
N VAL A 107 -3.02 -6.45 -2.60
CA VAL A 107 -1.77 -6.53 -1.84
C VAL A 107 -1.17 -5.13 -1.73
N THR A 108 -0.81 -4.75 -0.50
CA THR A 108 -0.21 -3.45 -0.14
C THR A 108 1.17 -3.67 0.50
N GLY A 109 1.74 -2.65 1.14
CA GLY A 109 2.96 -2.80 1.95
C GLY A 109 4.20 -3.14 1.11
N SER A 110 5.14 -3.87 1.72
CA SER A 110 6.43 -4.16 1.08
C SER A 110 6.31 -5.08 -0.14
N LEU A 111 5.37 -6.03 -0.13
CA LEU A 111 5.23 -7.00 -1.22
C LEU A 111 4.73 -6.34 -2.50
N SER A 112 3.81 -5.38 -2.38
CA SER A 112 3.29 -4.63 -3.52
C SER A 112 4.42 -3.91 -4.29
N LYS A 113 5.50 -3.53 -3.60
CA LYS A 113 6.70 -2.87 -4.13
C LYS A 113 7.84 -3.83 -4.49
N ASN A 114 7.57 -5.14 -4.48
CA ASN A 114 8.60 -6.18 -4.63
C ASN A 114 9.79 -5.99 -3.67
N SER A 115 9.53 -5.53 -2.45
CA SER A 115 10.57 -5.12 -1.50
C SER A 115 10.44 -5.83 -0.14
N SER A 116 9.96 -7.07 -0.14
CA SER A 116 9.79 -7.87 1.08
C SER A 116 11.01 -8.71 1.43
N ASP A 117 11.12 -9.08 2.71
CA ASP A 117 12.14 -9.95 3.28
C ASP A 117 11.53 -10.97 4.26
N ALA A 118 12.35 -11.78 4.92
CA ALA A 118 11.90 -12.85 5.82
C ALA A 118 11.09 -12.36 7.05
N ALA A 119 11.23 -11.09 7.41
CA ALA A 119 10.52 -10.43 8.50
C ALA A 119 9.23 -9.73 8.02
N SER A 120 9.05 -9.56 6.72
CA SER A 120 7.90 -8.88 6.14
C SER A 120 6.61 -9.67 6.30
N ASP A 121 5.53 -8.95 6.60
CA ASP A 121 4.17 -9.49 6.64
C ASP A 121 3.52 -9.49 5.24
N LEU A 122 2.53 -10.35 5.03
CA LEU A 122 1.62 -10.28 3.89
C LEU A 122 0.44 -9.35 4.20
N ASP A 123 0.55 -8.10 3.75
CA ASP A 123 -0.46 -7.06 3.91
C ASP A 123 -1.50 -7.07 2.78
N PHE A 124 -2.76 -7.13 3.17
CA PHE A 124 -3.91 -7.08 2.29
C PHE A 124 -4.84 -5.92 2.62
N MET A 125 -5.32 -5.26 1.56
CA MET A 125 -6.48 -4.40 1.57
C MET A 125 -7.64 -5.11 0.88
N LEU A 126 -8.83 -5.07 1.49
CA LEU A 126 -10.03 -5.70 0.95
C LEU A 126 -11.07 -4.66 0.53
N VAL A 127 -11.69 -4.92 -0.61
CA VAL A 127 -12.95 -4.27 -0.99
C VAL A 127 -14.09 -5.25 -0.70
N THR A 128 -15.13 -4.76 -0.04
CA THR A 128 -16.28 -5.56 0.40
C THR A 128 -17.59 -5.04 -0.20
N ALA A 129 -18.64 -5.86 -0.17
CA ALA A 129 -19.97 -5.42 -0.57
C ALA A 129 -20.47 -4.32 0.39
N LYS A 130 -21.27 -3.38 -0.14
CA LYS A 130 -21.94 -2.33 0.65
C LYS A 130 -22.71 -2.92 1.83
N ASN A 131 -22.60 -2.30 3.02
CA ASN A 131 -23.28 -2.72 4.26
C ASN A 131 -22.95 -4.15 4.73
N ARG A 132 -21.78 -4.69 4.37
CA ARG A 132 -21.33 -6.06 4.71
C ARG A 132 -19.88 -6.16 5.17
N LEU A 133 -19.21 -5.03 5.34
CA LEU A 133 -17.80 -4.95 5.66
C LEU A 133 -17.48 -5.64 6.99
N TRP A 134 -18.27 -5.35 8.02
CA TRP A 134 -18.02 -5.84 9.38
C TRP A 134 -18.33 -7.31 9.55
N ILE A 135 -19.29 -7.85 8.81
CA ILE A 135 -19.51 -9.30 8.71
C ILE A 135 -18.27 -9.97 8.12
N SER A 136 -17.83 -9.52 6.94
CA SER A 136 -16.67 -10.09 6.25
C SER A 136 -15.42 -10.01 7.12
N ARG A 137 -15.14 -8.83 7.68
CA ARG A 137 -14.03 -8.59 8.62
C ARG A 137 -14.08 -9.52 9.82
N THR A 138 -15.25 -9.67 10.45
CA THR A 138 -15.39 -10.50 11.66
C THR A 138 -15.11 -11.97 11.35
N LEU A 139 -15.66 -12.49 10.25
CA LEU A 139 -15.42 -13.87 9.82
C LEU A 139 -13.93 -14.11 9.50
N LEU A 140 -13.29 -13.20 8.77
CA LEU A 140 -11.87 -13.27 8.45
C LEU A 140 -10.97 -13.20 9.69
N MET A 141 -11.31 -12.34 10.65
CA MET A 141 -10.59 -12.28 11.93
C MET A 141 -10.75 -13.55 12.77
N LEU A 142 -11.96 -14.10 12.84
CA LEU A 142 -12.21 -15.37 13.55
C LEU A 142 -11.42 -16.50 12.89
N PHE A 143 -11.46 -16.58 11.57
CA PHE A 143 -10.65 -17.53 10.80
C PHE A 143 -9.15 -17.36 11.09
N LYS A 144 -8.63 -16.13 11.10
CA LYS A 144 -7.23 -15.86 11.46
C LYS A 144 -6.89 -16.36 12.86
N LYS A 145 -7.77 -16.14 13.84
CA LYS A 145 -7.54 -16.59 15.22
C LYS A 145 -7.52 -18.12 15.33
N ILE A 146 -8.40 -18.81 14.62
CA ILE A 146 -8.53 -20.27 14.68
C ILE A 146 -7.40 -20.96 13.92
N PHE A 147 -7.14 -20.56 12.67
CA PHE A 147 -6.25 -21.29 11.77
C PHE A 147 -4.83 -20.74 11.69
N PHE A 148 -4.62 -19.47 12.06
CA PHE A 148 -3.29 -18.83 12.05
C PHE A 148 -2.81 -18.46 13.45
N LEU A 149 -3.50 -18.91 14.51
CA LEU A 149 -3.17 -18.60 15.90
C LEU A 149 -2.99 -17.09 16.13
N ASN A 150 -3.78 -16.29 15.40
CA ASN A 150 -3.73 -14.83 15.37
C ASN A 150 -2.41 -14.21 14.83
N SER A 151 -1.55 -14.98 14.16
CA SER A 151 -0.33 -14.48 13.50
C SER A 151 -0.63 -13.43 12.43
N TYR A 152 0.26 -12.46 12.26
CA TYR A 152 0.18 -11.42 11.22
C TYR A 152 0.99 -11.77 9.96
N LYS A 153 1.94 -12.70 10.08
CA LYS A 153 2.95 -12.99 9.03
C LYS A 153 2.37 -13.26 7.65
N PHE A 154 1.30 -14.05 7.57
CA PHE A 154 0.72 -14.48 6.29
C PHE A 154 -0.72 -14.02 6.07
N PHE A 155 -1.32 -13.33 7.04
CA PHE A 155 -2.75 -12.97 7.03
C PHE A 155 -2.96 -11.62 7.71
N CYS A 156 -2.23 -10.60 7.28
CA CYS A 156 -2.43 -9.24 7.77
C CYS A 156 -3.44 -8.53 6.87
N ILE A 157 -4.62 -8.21 7.41
CA ILE A 157 -5.60 -7.38 6.69
C ILE A 157 -5.72 -6.08 7.45
N ASN A 158 -5.09 -5.03 6.92
CA ASN A 158 -4.92 -3.74 7.60
C ASN A 158 -5.98 -2.71 7.18
N TYR A 159 -6.61 -2.90 6.01
CA TYR A 159 -7.56 -1.94 5.46
C TYR A 159 -8.75 -2.64 4.77
N TYR A 160 -9.96 -2.16 5.04
CA TYR A 160 -11.19 -2.56 4.39
C TYR A 160 -11.93 -1.32 3.90
N VAL A 161 -12.45 -1.38 2.69
CA VAL A 161 -13.43 -0.43 2.13
C VAL A 161 -14.65 -1.16 1.60
N THR A 162 -15.77 -0.46 1.43
CA THR A 162 -16.90 -0.95 0.65
C THR A 162 -16.76 -0.55 -0.82
N GLU A 163 -17.37 -1.33 -1.71
CA GLU A 163 -17.34 -1.10 -3.16
C GLU A 163 -17.98 0.24 -3.59
N ASP A 164 -18.83 0.83 -2.73
CA ASP A 164 -19.45 2.14 -2.92
C ASP A 164 -18.69 3.30 -2.23
N ASN A 165 -17.54 3.03 -1.61
CA ASN A 165 -16.72 4.03 -0.93
C ASN A 165 -15.22 3.68 -1.05
N LEU A 166 -14.70 3.78 -2.28
CA LEU A 166 -13.33 3.41 -2.61
C LEU A 166 -12.29 4.50 -2.31
N VAL A 167 -12.73 5.75 -2.15
CA VAL A 167 -11.83 6.90 -1.92
C VAL A 167 -11.13 6.77 -0.57
N ILE A 168 -9.80 6.88 -0.58
CA ILE A 168 -8.97 6.99 0.62
C ILE A 168 -8.86 8.45 1.03
N SER A 169 -9.20 8.74 2.28
CA SER A 169 -9.27 10.11 2.79
C SER A 169 -7.90 10.72 3.12
N GLU A 170 -6.94 9.89 3.49
CA GLU A 170 -5.62 10.32 3.92
C GLU A 170 -4.75 10.64 2.70
N ARG A 171 -4.56 11.93 2.40
CA ARG A 171 -3.71 12.39 1.29
C ARG A 171 -2.36 12.84 1.80
N ASN A 172 -1.31 12.16 1.37
CA ASN A 172 0.10 12.39 1.70
C ASN A 172 0.94 11.44 0.84
N ILE A 173 2.24 11.71 0.72
CA ILE A 173 3.16 10.90 -0.08
C ILE A 173 3.15 9.41 0.32
N PHE A 174 3.03 9.08 1.61
CA PHE A 174 2.99 7.68 2.05
C PHE A 174 1.76 6.95 1.53
N THR A 175 0.58 7.52 1.72
CA THR A 175 -0.66 6.92 1.20
C THR A 175 -0.69 6.92 -0.33
N ALA A 176 -0.18 7.97 -0.97
CA ALA A 176 -0.04 8.01 -2.42
C ALA A 176 0.84 6.86 -2.93
N THR A 177 2.00 6.60 -2.28
CA THR A 177 2.87 5.48 -2.65
C THR A 177 2.16 4.14 -2.47
N GLU A 178 1.46 3.92 -1.35
CA GLU A 178 0.72 2.68 -1.12
C GLU A 178 -0.33 2.42 -2.22
N ILE A 179 -1.05 3.46 -2.67
CA ILE A 179 -2.05 3.36 -3.74
C ILE A 179 -1.35 3.16 -5.10
N ALA A 180 -0.31 3.92 -5.41
CA ALA A 180 0.40 3.83 -6.69
C ALA A 180 1.02 2.44 -6.92
N THR A 181 1.45 1.76 -5.85
CA THR A 181 2.09 0.44 -5.94
C THR A 181 1.14 -0.73 -5.67
N ILE A 182 -0.13 -0.48 -5.36
CA ILE A 182 -1.09 -1.52 -4.97
C ILE A 182 -1.32 -2.52 -6.11
N LYS A 183 -1.46 -3.82 -5.79
CA LYS A 183 -1.63 -4.88 -6.80
C LYS A 183 -2.82 -5.77 -6.49
N ALA A 184 -3.61 -6.10 -7.50
CA ALA A 184 -4.74 -7.03 -7.34
C ALA A 184 -4.25 -8.47 -7.35
N THR A 185 -4.80 -9.29 -6.45
CA THR A 185 -4.72 -10.76 -6.52
C THR A 185 -6.11 -11.37 -6.76
N TYR A 186 -7.17 -10.59 -6.54
CA TYR A 186 -8.56 -10.92 -6.86
C TYR A 186 -9.30 -9.65 -7.31
N ASN A 187 -9.90 -9.70 -8.50
CA ASN A 187 -10.71 -8.65 -9.14
C ASN A 187 -9.93 -7.39 -9.59
N THR A 188 -9.31 -7.45 -10.79
CA THR A 188 -8.58 -6.33 -11.40
C THR A 188 -9.48 -5.15 -11.78
N GLU A 189 -10.72 -5.40 -12.19
CA GLU A 189 -11.65 -4.34 -12.58
C GLU A 189 -11.94 -3.39 -11.41
N LEU A 190 -12.13 -3.97 -10.21
CA LEU A 190 -12.36 -3.19 -9.00
C LEU A 190 -11.10 -2.48 -8.48
N LEU A 191 -9.91 -3.04 -8.75
CA LEU A 191 -8.65 -2.30 -8.56
C LEU A 191 -8.59 -1.07 -9.48
N ASN A 192 -8.92 -1.23 -10.76
CA ASN A 192 -8.88 -0.11 -11.71
C ASN A 192 -9.87 0.99 -11.31
N GLU A 193 -11.05 0.62 -10.82
CA GLU A 193 -12.00 1.57 -10.25
C GLU A 193 -11.47 2.22 -8.97
N PHE A 194 -10.84 1.44 -8.08
CA PHE A 194 -10.20 1.99 -6.89
C PHE A 194 -9.13 3.03 -7.24
N ILE A 195 -8.29 2.79 -8.24
CA ILE A 195 -7.27 3.76 -8.66
C ILE A 195 -7.93 5.01 -9.27
N ARG A 196 -8.96 4.86 -10.12
CA ARG A 196 -9.72 6.01 -10.69
C ARG A 196 -10.32 6.91 -9.61
N GLN A 197 -10.90 6.32 -8.56
CA GLN A 197 -11.46 7.07 -7.44
C GLN A 197 -10.39 7.75 -6.57
N ASN A 198 -9.12 7.36 -6.73
CA ASN A 198 -7.98 7.91 -6.00
C ASN A 198 -7.01 8.64 -6.95
N GLU A 199 -7.50 9.26 -8.02
CA GLU A 199 -6.66 10.01 -8.98
C GLU A 199 -5.87 11.17 -8.37
N TRP A 200 -6.26 11.62 -7.16
CA TRP A 200 -5.50 12.60 -6.36
C TRP A 200 -4.04 12.17 -6.12
N ILE A 201 -3.67 10.90 -6.26
CA ILE A 201 -2.26 10.48 -6.18
C ILE A 201 -1.38 11.15 -7.24
N ARG A 202 -1.97 11.63 -8.35
CA ARG A 202 -1.26 12.38 -9.39
C ARG A 202 -0.80 13.75 -8.93
N ASP A 203 -1.37 14.29 -7.85
CA ASP A 203 -0.87 15.50 -7.19
C ASP A 203 0.54 15.26 -6.61
N TYR A 204 0.86 14.02 -6.24
CA TYR A 204 2.18 13.59 -5.77
C TYR A 204 3.04 12.96 -6.87
N PHE A 205 2.42 12.22 -7.80
CA PHE A 205 3.09 11.50 -8.89
C PHE A 205 2.47 11.84 -10.25
N PRO A 206 2.75 13.03 -10.81
CA PRO A 206 2.16 13.48 -12.07
C PRO A 206 2.45 12.57 -13.29
N ASN A 207 3.51 11.77 -13.24
CA ASN A 207 3.86 10.79 -14.29
C ASN A 207 3.18 9.43 -14.11
N TYR A 208 2.39 9.24 -13.04
CA TYR A 208 1.72 7.98 -12.78
C TYR A 208 0.64 7.70 -13.84
N VAL A 209 0.79 6.55 -14.50
CA VAL A 209 -0.18 6.04 -15.48
C VAL A 209 -0.95 4.87 -14.86
N LEU A 210 -2.26 4.85 -15.10
CA LEU A 210 -3.10 3.72 -14.69
C LEU A 210 -2.59 2.45 -15.36
N CYS A 211 -2.43 1.38 -14.59
CA CYS A 211 -1.84 0.12 -15.06
C CYS A 211 -0.41 0.31 -15.61
N ASP A 212 0.38 1.22 -15.02
CA ASP A 212 1.81 1.36 -15.31
C ASP A 212 2.47 -0.03 -15.32
N PRO A 213 2.93 -0.51 -16.49
CA PRO A 213 3.50 -1.84 -16.61
C PRO A 213 4.69 -2.05 -15.69
N MET A 214 5.44 -1.01 -15.30
CA MET A 214 6.59 -1.07 -14.40
C MET A 214 6.17 -1.23 -12.93
N LEU A 215 5.23 -0.40 -12.45
CA LEU A 215 4.76 -0.48 -11.06
C LEU A 215 3.92 -1.74 -10.84
N HIS A 216 3.20 -2.18 -11.87
CA HIS A 216 2.36 -3.36 -11.82
C HIS A 216 3.00 -4.61 -12.46
N THR A 217 4.31 -4.59 -12.79
CA THR A 217 5.03 -5.82 -13.18
C THR A 217 5.24 -6.73 -11.98
N GLY A 218 5.15 -8.04 -12.21
CA GLY A 218 5.18 -9.04 -11.15
C GLY A 218 3.89 -9.07 -10.34
N GLY A 219 3.69 -10.14 -9.59
CA GLY A 219 2.41 -10.42 -8.94
C GLY A 219 2.03 -11.89 -9.10
N CYS A 220 0.75 -12.19 -8.94
CA CYS A 220 0.20 -13.51 -9.25
C CYS A 220 -0.93 -13.42 -10.28
N LYS A 221 -1.21 -14.52 -10.97
CA LYS A 221 -2.35 -14.61 -11.88
C LYS A 221 -3.64 -14.25 -11.15
N VAL A 222 -4.28 -13.17 -11.58
CA VAL A 222 -5.53 -12.71 -10.98
C VAL A 222 -6.67 -13.60 -11.42
N ASN A 223 -7.55 -13.91 -10.48
CA ASN A 223 -8.83 -14.56 -10.77
C ASN A 223 -9.95 -13.54 -10.53
N ASN A 224 -10.78 -13.28 -11.53
CA ASN A 224 -11.90 -12.34 -11.39
C ASN A 224 -13.23 -13.04 -11.04
N ARG A 225 -13.25 -14.37 -10.98
CA ARG A 225 -14.49 -15.14 -10.74
C ARG A 225 -14.76 -15.27 -9.24
N ARG A 226 -15.98 -14.88 -8.85
CA ARG A 226 -16.53 -15.13 -7.51
C ARG A 226 -16.63 -16.64 -7.24
N SER A 227 -16.32 -17.04 -6.01
CA SER A 227 -16.45 -18.44 -5.58
C SER A 227 -17.92 -18.87 -5.51
N LYS A 228 -18.25 -20.11 -5.87
CA LYS A 228 -19.60 -20.67 -5.66
C LYS A 228 -19.97 -20.70 -4.16
N LEU A 229 -19.00 -21.03 -3.31
CA LEU A 229 -19.15 -21.03 -1.85
C LEU A 229 -19.47 -19.62 -1.32
N GLN A 230 -18.82 -18.60 -1.88
CA GLN A 230 -19.12 -17.22 -1.55
C GLN A 230 -20.58 -16.89 -1.89
N ARG A 231 -21.03 -17.20 -3.11
CA ARG A 231 -22.41 -16.93 -3.53
C ARG A 231 -23.43 -17.61 -2.62
N PHE A 232 -23.17 -18.86 -2.22
CA PHE A 232 -24.05 -19.60 -1.33
C PHE A 232 -24.09 -19.01 0.09
N THR A 233 -22.93 -18.72 0.67
CA THR A 233 -22.85 -18.16 2.04
C THR A 233 -23.44 -16.76 2.14
N GLU A 234 -23.43 -15.97 1.06
CA GLU A 234 -24.10 -14.67 1.03
C GLU A 234 -25.64 -14.77 1.13
N LEU A 235 -26.25 -15.90 0.72
CA LEU A 235 -27.69 -16.13 0.85
C LEU A 235 -28.16 -16.24 2.31
N LEU A 236 -27.26 -16.62 3.23
CA LEU A 236 -27.55 -16.69 4.67
C LEU A 236 -27.72 -15.31 5.31
N PHE A 237 -27.37 -14.24 4.59
CA PHE A 237 -27.32 -12.87 5.09
C PHE A 237 -28.11 -11.90 4.18
N PRO A 238 -29.43 -12.12 3.95
CA PRO A 238 -30.20 -11.30 3.04
C PRO A 238 -30.56 -9.93 3.63
N GLY A 239 -30.55 -8.91 2.76
CA GLY A 239 -31.27 -7.65 2.96
C GLY A 239 -30.90 -6.84 4.22
N ARG A 240 -31.92 -6.32 4.89
CA ARG A 240 -31.79 -5.38 6.01
C ARG A 240 -31.26 -6.03 7.30
N PHE A 241 -31.55 -7.32 7.51
CA PHE A 241 -31.10 -8.06 8.69
C PHE A 241 -29.57 -8.13 8.76
N ALA A 242 -28.91 -8.49 7.65
CA ALA A 242 -27.47 -8.51 7.60
C ALA A 242 -26.85 -7.11 7.75
N ALA A 243 -27.51 -6.05 7.27
CA ALA A 243 -27.04 -4.68 7.51
C ALA A 243 -27.10 -4.30 9.01
N ALA A 244 -28.13 -4.75 9.72
CA ALA A 244 -28.23 -4.55 11.17
C ALA A 244 -27.14 -5.32 11.94
N ILE A 245 -26.85 -6.57 11.54
CA ILE A 245 -25.73 -7.35 12.09
C ILE A 245 -24.41 -6.63 11.83
N ASP A 246 -24.18 -6.17 10.60
CA ASP A 246 -22.97 -5.46 10.20
C ASP A 246 -22.72 -4.24 11.10
N LYS A 247 -23.75 -3.41 11.30
CA LYS A 247 -23.70 -2.25 12.20
C LYS A 247 -23.45 -2.65 13.66
N LYS A 248 -24.05 -3.75 14.13
CA LYS A 248 -23.81 -4.27 15.49
C LYS A 248 -22.34 -4.70 15.67
N LEU A 249 -21.77 -5.42 14.70
CA LEU A 249 -20.37 -5.87 14.72
C LEU A 249 -19.39 -4.69 14.68
N MET A 250 -19.71 -3.63 13.92
CA MET A 250 -18.97 -2.36 13.98
C MET A 250 -18.96 -1.78 15.39
N CYS A 251 -20.14 -1.61 15.99
CA CYS A 251 -20.26 -1.04 17.34
C CYS A 251 -19.51 -1.88 18.38
N MET A 252 -19.56 -3.20 18.28
CA MET A 252 -18.78 -4.11 19.12
C MET A 252 -17.27 -3.91 18.94
N THR A 253 -16.80 -3.76 17.69
CA THR A 253 -15.38 -3.47 17.42
C THR A 253 -14.95 -2.12 18.02
N ARG A 254 -15.75 -1.06 17.84
CA ARG A 254 -15.46 0.25 18.43
C ARG A 254 -15.34 0.16 19.95
N LYS A 255 -16.25 -0.54 20.62
CA LYS A 255 -16.19 -0.79 22.07
C LYS A 255 -14.94 -1.58 22.46
N HIS A 256 -14.56 -2.58 21.68
CA HIS A 256 -13.32 -3.34 21.91
C HIS A 256 -12.09 -2.43 21.88
N TRP A 257 -11.95 -1.57 20.87
CA TRP A 257 -10.81 -0.65 20.79
C TRP A 257 -10.78 0.37 21.92
N ARG A 258 -11.94 0.91 22.32
CA ARG A 258 -12.05 1.80 23.49
C ARG A 258 -11.57 1.12 24.78
N LYS A 259 -11.95 -0.14 24.98
CA LYS A 259 -11.54 -0.93 26.15
C LYS A 259 -10.06 -1.32 26.12
N LYS A 260 -9.52 -1.64 24.93
CA LYS A 260 -8.13 -2.10 24.77
C LYS A 260 -7.11 -0.97 24.87
N TYR A 261 -7.46 0.23 24.42
CA TYR A 261 -6.59 1.40 24.44
C TYR A 261 -7.27 2.56 25.18
N PRO A 262 -7.53 2.44 26.51
CA PRO A 262 -8.19 3.48 27.28
C PRO A 262 -7.36 4.77 27.39
N GLN A 263 -6.04 4.66 27.30
CA GLN A 263 -5.09 5.77 27.41
C GLN A 263 -5.04 6.69 26.19
N LEU A 264 -5.54 6.24 25.03
CA LEU A 264 -5.50 7.04 23.81
C LEU A 264 -6.76 7.93 23.70
N PRO A 265 -6.59 9.22 23.37
CA PRO A 265 -7.72 10.09 23.01
C PRO A 265 -8.55 9.50 21.86
N ASP A 266 -9.84 9.87 21.81
CA ASP A 266 -10.75 9.38 20.78
C ASP A 266 -10.29 9.72 19.35
N SER A 267 -9.71 10.90 19.14
CA SER A 267 -9.18 11.33 17.84
C SER A 267 -8.05 10.43 17.35
N GLU A 268 -7.05 10.17 18.19
CA GLU A 268 -5.91 9.31 17.87
C GLU A 268 -6.33 7.85 17.69
N ARG A 269 -7.22 7.36 18.56
CA ARG A 269 -7.79 6.01 18.45
C ARG A 269 -8.59 5.84 17.15
N ASN A 270 -9.39 6.83 16.76
CA ASN A 270 -10.15 6.80 15.52
C ASN A 270 -9.25 6.92 14.27
N HIS A 271 -8.11 7.60 14.39
CA HIS A 271 -7.10 7.64 13.33
C HIS A 271 -6.41 6.27 13.15
N MET A 272 -6.00 5.62 14.25
CA MET A 272 -5.33 4.30 14.22
C MET A 272 -6.28 3.14 13.89
N PHE A 273 -7.52 3.22 14.38
CA PHE A 273 -8.52 2.14 14.32
C PHE A 273 -9.84 2.63 13.69
N LYS A 274 -9.75 3.34 12.55
CA LYS A 274 -10.91 3.89 11.85
C LYS A 274 -11.93 2.80 11.61
N SER A 275 -13.09 2.96 12.25
CA SER A 275 -14.15 1.94 12.28
C SER A 275 -15.45 2.63 11.89
N THR A 276 -15.77 2.75 10.61
CA THR A 276 -17.00 3.37 10.08
C THR A 276 -17.83 2.34 9.32
N GLU A 277 -19.03 2.69 8.87
CA GLU A 277 -19.88 1.76 8.11
C GLU A 277 -19.17 1.27 6.83
N ASN A 278 -18.35 2.13 6.22
CA ASN A 278 -17.70 1.87 4.93
C ASN A 278 -16.19 1.62 5.01
N VAL A 279 -15.55 1.82 6.17
CA VAL A 279 -14.10 1.68 6.33
C VAL A 279 -13.74 0.99 7.64
N SER A 280 -12.87 -0.02 7.58
CA SER A 280 -12.14 -0.54 8.74
C SER A 280 -10.64 -0.47 8.49
N LYS A 281 -9.94 0.38 9.23
CA LYS A 281 -8.48 0.53 9.21
C LYS A 281 -7.89 0.05 10.53
N THR A 282 -6.74 -0.60 10.52
CA THR A 282 -6.02 -1.01 11.73
C THR A 282 -4.53 -0.86 11.50
N HIS A 283 -3.94 0.23 12.01
CA HIS A 283 -2.49 0.45 12.00
C HIS A 283 -1.98 0.67 13.42
N PRO A 284 -1.58 -0.40 14.12
CA PRO A 284 -0.91 -0.25 15.42
C PRO A 284 0.43 0.51 15.22
N GLY A 285 0.71 1.48 16.09
CA GLY A 285 1.98 2.21 16.11
C GLY A 285 2.14 3.39 15.14
N ASN A 286 1.10 3.74 14.37
CA ASN A 286 1.09 4.93 13.49
C ASN A 286 2.34 5.05 12.59
N MET A 287 2.67 3.97 11.87
CA MET A 287 3.85 3.87 11.00
C MET A 287 3.92 5.00 9.96
N GLN A 288 2.77 5.44 9.45
CA GLN A 288 2.65 6.58 8.55
C GLN A 288 3.27 7.85 9.15
N LYS A 289 2.91 8.21 10.39
CA LYS A 289 3.48 9.38 11.08
C LYS A 289 5.00 9.25 11.25
N LYS A 290 5.50 8.05 11.56
CA LYS A 290 6.94 7.78 11.68
C LYS A 290 7.67 8.01 10.36
N ILE A 291 7.16 7.45 9.25
CA ILE A 291 7.76 7.56 7.92
C ILE A 291 7.78 9.02 7.47
N LEU A 292 6.66 9.74 7.60
CA LEU A 292 6.57 11.15 7.23
C LEU A 292 7.53 12.01 8.06
N GLY A 293 7.70 11.71 9.36
CA GLY A 293 8.69 12.37 10.22
C GLY A 293 10.13 12.10 9.77
N MET A 294 10.47 10.85 9.42
CA MET A 294 11.78 10.51 8.87
C MET A 294 12.06 11.22 7.55
N TYR A 295 11.04 11.33 6.69
CA TYR A 295 11.17 12.03 5.41
C TYR A 295 11.40 13.53 5.59
N SER A 296 10.60 14.19 6.45
CA SER A 296 10.77 15.61 6.76
C SER A 296 12.17 15.90 7.32
N LYS A 297 12.68 15.05 8.22
CA LYS A 297 14.05 15.17 8.75
C LYS A 297 15.11 15.07 7.63
N LYS A 298 14.98 14.09 6.73
CA LYS A 298 15.88 13.94 5.59
C LYS A 298 15.84 15.15 4.65
N LEU A 299 14.67 15.73 4.40
CA LEU A 299 14.57 16.93 3.57
C LEU A 299 15.32 18.11 4.21
N GLN A 300 15.17 18.30 5.52
CA GLN A 300 15.91 19.34 6.26
C GLN A 300 17.43 19.14 6.21
N GLU A 301 17.92 17.91 6.36
CA GLU A 301 19.36 17.58 6.26
C GLU A 301 19.97 17.96 4.90
N PHE A 302 19.15 17.99 3.84
CA PHE A 302 19.57 18.36 2.48
C PHE A 302 19.14 19.77 2.07
N ASN A 303 18.66 20.61 3.00
CA ASN A 303 18.14 21.96 2.73
C ASN A 303 17.03 21.99 1.66
N LEU A 304 16.16 20.97 1.67
CA LEU A 304 15.01 20.86 0.78
C LEU A 304 13.73 21.13 1.56
N GLU A 305 12.82 21.87 0.94
CA GLU A 305 11.49 22.12 1.52
C GLU A 305 10.57 20.92 1.29
N SER A 306 9.77 20.58 2.32
CA SER A 306 8.61 19.72 2.16
C SER A 306 7.51 20.49 1.46
N GLU A 307 7.14 20.06 0.25
CA GLU A 307 5.90 20.52 -0.35
C GLU A 307 4.73 19.93 0.45
N ASN A 308 3.77 20.80 0.79
CA ASN A 308 2.60 20.49 1.62
C ASN A 308 1.69 19.44 0.99
#